data_AF-A0A7C5DKS3-F1
#
_entry.id   AF-A0A7C5DKS3-F1
#
_cell.length_a   1.000
_cell.length_b   1.000
_cell.length_c   1.000
_cell.angle_alpha   90.00
_cell.angle_beta   90.00
_cell.angle_gamma   90.00
#
_symmetry.space_group_name_H-M   'P 1'
#
loop_
_entity.id
_entity.type
_entity.pdbx_description
1 polymer ?
#
loop_
_entity_poly.entity_id
_entity_poly.type
_entity_poly.pdbx_seq_one_letter_code
_entity_poly.pdbx_strand_id
1 'polypeptide(L)'
;MRRKRELILAKDIFGKQELKMKINRIGFSLDATYKLRQLKSRTGMTPNVLCRLGFMLSLKENTIPSDADFPEGGMEINRHTLTGDHDLLYVALLRQRCFRDGIKSKKNIAKQFRAHMNRGAFLLAAKLIDLQSVVELIPE
;
A
#
# COMPACT_ATOMS: atom_id res chain seq x y z
N MET A 1 -28.26 -4.42 15.52
CA MET A 1 -27.14 -5.28 15.05
C MET A 1 -25.93 -4.52 14.48
N ARG A 2 -26.09 -3.38 13.78
CA ARG A 2 -24.99 -2.56 13.21
C ARG A 2 -23.99 -1.97 14.23
N ARG A 3 -24.48 -1.32 15.30
CA ARG A 3 -23.64 -0.67 16.33
C ARG A 3 -22.68 -1.62 17.08
N LYS A 4 -23.05 -2.90 17.24
CA LYS A 4 -22.18 -3.90 17.89
C LYS A 4 -21.00 -4.31 17.00
N ARG A 5 -21.17 -4.30 15.66
CA ARG A 5 -20.07 -4.53 14.71
C ARG A 5 -19.09 -3.36 14.67
N GLU A 6 -19.56 -2.11 14.76
CA GLU A 6 -18.71 -0.91 14.85
C GLU A 6 -17.87 -0.86 16.14
N LEU A 7 -18.43 -1.26 17.29
CA LEU A 7 -17.68 -1.33 18.55
C LEU A 7 -16.62 -2.43 18.57
N ILE A 8 -16.84 -3.53 17.86
CA ILE A 8 -15.84 -4.59 17.66
C ILE A 8 -14.75 -4.11 16.69
N LEU A 9 -15.15 -3.41 15.61
CA LEU A 9 -14.26 -2.80 14.61
C LEU A 9 -13.25 -1.84 15.27
N ALA A 10 -13.71 -0.96 16.16
CA ALA A 10 -12.82 -0.04 16.87
C ALA A 10 -11.87 -0.77 17.83
N LYS A 11 -12.29 -1.85 18.48
CA LYS A 11 -11.44 -2.63 19.39
C LYS A 11 -10.46 -3.56 18.68
N ASP A 12 -10.74 -4.04 17.47
CA ASP A 12 -9.80 -4.88 16.72
C ASP A 12 -8.78 -4.07 15.90
N ILE A 13 -9.17 -2.84 15.51
CA ILE A 13 -8.29 -1.87 14.84
C ILE A 13 -7.47 -1.06 15.84
N PHE A 14 -8.10 -0.56 16.92
CA PHE A 14 -7.49 0.33 17.92
C PHE A 14 -7.37 -0.28 19.32
N GLY A 15 -7.88 -1.50 19.57
CA GLY A 15 -7.68 -2.15 20.86
C GLY A 15 -6.23 -2.54 21.08
N LYS A 16 -5.90 -2.81 22.34
CA LYS A 16 -4.58 -2.92 22.98
C LYS A 16 -3.49 -3.74 22.26
N GLN A 17 -3.79 -4.37 21.13
CA GLN A 17 -2.82 -5.02 20.26
C GLN A 17 -2.08 -3.97 19.41
N GLU A 18 -0.91 -3.59 19.89
CA GLU A 18 0.08 -2.75 19.20
C GLU A 18 0.00 -2.84 17.66
N LEU A 19 -0.18 -1.69 16.98
CA LEU A 19 -0.13 -1.52 15.52
C LEU A 19 1.27 -1.81 14.92
N LYS A 20 2.09 -2.64 15.59
CA LYS A 20 3.42 -3.02 15.15
C LYS A 20 3.34 -4.12 14.10
N MET A 21 3.40 -3.69 12.83
CA MET A 21 3.86 -4.53 11.73
C MET A 21 5.40 -4.60 11.76
N LYS A 22 5.97 -5.81 11.75
CA LYS A 22 7.44 -6.01 11.77
C LYS A 22 7.99 -6.08 10.34
N ILE A 23 8.12 -4.93 9.69
CA ILE A 23 8.81 -4.77 8.41
C ILE A 23 9.51 -3.41 8.38
N ASN A 24 10.82 -3.41 8.08
CA ASN A 24 11.65 -2.20 8.08
C ASN A 24 11.98 -1.70 6.68
N ARG A 25 12.03 -2.61 5.70
CA ARG A 25 12.31 -2.34 4.30
C ARG A 25 11.26 -3.01 3.44
N ILE A 26 10.84 -2.31 2.39
CA ILE A 26 9.83 -2.78 1.45
C ILE A 26 10.56 -3.04 0.14
N GLY A 27 10.64 -4.32 -0.24
CA GLY A 27 11.23 -4.74 -1.49
C GLY A 27 10.22 -4.68 -2.64
N PHE A 28 10.68 -4.22 -3.79
CA PHE A 28 9.90 -4.19 -5.02
C PHE A 28 10.42 -5.21 -6.03
N SER A 29 9.58 -5.63 -6.95
CA SER A 29 10.02 -6.37 -8.13
C SER A 29 10.79 -5.46 -9.09
N LEU A 30 11.59 -6.07 -9.98
CA LEU A 30 12.28 -5.35 -11.05
C LEU A 30 11.31 -4.55 -11.92
N ASP A 31 10.18 -5.15 -12.28
CA ASP A 31 9.16 -4.50 -13.09
C ASP A 31 8.50 -3.33 -12.36
N ALA A 32 8.11 -3.50 -11.09
CA ALA A 32 7.56 -2.42 -10.29
C ALA A 32 8.57 -1.26 -10.16
N THR A 33 9.85 -1.60 -9.97
CA THR A 33 10.95 -0.62 -9.92
C THR A 33 11.04 0.16 -11.23
N TYR A 34 10.96 -0.53 -12.36
CA TYR A 34 10.98 0.11 -13.68
C TYR A 34 9.78 1.04 -13.88
N LYS A 35 8.57 0.63 -13.49
CA LYS A 35 7.37 1.50 -13.52
C LYS A 35 7.54 2.74 -12.67
N LEU A 36 8.05 2.62 -11.45
CA LEU A 36 8.31 3.76 -10.56
C LEU A 36 9.35 4.72 -11.14
N ARG A 37 10.41 4.20 -11.78
CA ARG A 37 11.41 5.04 -12.47
C ARG A 37 10.80 5.80 -13.66
N GLN A 38 9.97 5.15 -14.46
CA GLN A 38 9.26 5.81 -15.56
C GLN A 38 8.34 6.92 -15.04
N LEU A 39 7.53 6.62 -14.01
CA LEU A 39 6.65 7.59 -13.38
C LEU A 39 7.42 8.78 -12.83
N LYS A 40 8.55 8.55 -12.13
CA LYS A 40 9.44 9.62 -11.67
C LYS A 40 9.90 10.50 -12.83
N SER A 41 10.31 9.90 -13.95
CA SER A 41 10.79 10.65 -15.12
C SER A 41 9.69 11.55 -15.71
N ARG A 42 8.45 11.05 -15.80
CA ARG A 42 7.32 11.77 -16.42
C ARG A 42 6.68 12.82 -15.51
N THR A 43 6.69 12.58 -14.21
CA THR A 43 5.95 13.42 -13.23
C THR A 43 6.87 14.29 -12.36
N GLY A 44 8.17 13.98 -12.31
CA GLY A 44 9.11 14.58 -11.35
C GLY A 44 8.93 14.12 -9.90
N MET A 45 7.91 13.30 -9.61
CA MET A 45 7.58 12.88 -8.25
C MET A 45 8.56 11.84 -7.71
N THR A 46 8.89 11.93 -6.42
CA THR A 46 9.79 10.96 -5.80
C THR A 46 9.14 9.58 -5.69
N PRO A 47 9.93 8.49 -5.71
CA PRO A 47 9.40 7.14 -5.58
C PRO A 47 8.54 6.94 -4.32
N ASN A 48 8.88 7.59 -3.20
CA ASN A 48 8.11 7.48 -1.96
C ASN A 48 6.67 7.99 -2.14
N VAL A 49 6.50 9.14 -2.80
CA VAL A 49 5.17 9.70 -3.06
C VAL A 49 4.39 8.81 -4.03
N LEU A 50 5.04 8.36 -5.10
CA LEU A 50 4.43 7.45 -6.07
C LEU A 50 3.98 6.13 -5.42
N CYS A 51 4.80 5.55 -4.56
CA CYS A 51 4.42 4.35 -3.81
C CYS A 51 3.21 4.59 -2.90
N ARG A 52 3.13 5.74 -2.21
CA ARG A 52 1.97 6.09 -1.37
C ARG A 52 0.69 6.18 -2.19
N LEU A 53 0.73 6.86 -3.33
CA LEU A 53 -0.42 6.98 -4.25
C LEU A 53 -0.84 5.62 -4.80
N GLY A 54 0.12 4.85 -5.32
CA GLY A 54 -0.11 3.51 -5.83
C GLY A 54 -0.68 2.57 -4.77
N PHE A 55 -0.19 2.65 -3.53
CA PHE A 55 -0.72 1.87 -2.41
C PHE A 55 -2.19 2.20 -2.15
N MET A 56 -2.56 3.48 -2.10
CA MET A 56 -3.96 3.89 -1.90
C MET A 56 -4.87 3.40 -3.03
N LEU A 57 -4.43 3.51 -4.28
CA LEU A 57 -5.14 2.94 -5.44
C LEU A 57 -5.30 1.43 -5.31
N SER A 58 -4.23 0.74 -4.94
CA SER A 58 -4.23 -0.70 -4.72
C SER A 58 -5.20 -1.13 -3.60
N LEU A 59 -5.37 -0.33 -2.54
CA LEU A 59 -6.36 -0.64 -1.50
C LEU A 59 -7.80 -0.51 -1.98
N LYS A 60 -8.08 0.36 -2.97
CA LYS A 60 -9.40 0.56 -3.57
C LYS A 60 -9.84 -0.62 -4.43
N GLU A 61 -8.89 -1.31 -5.07
CA GLU A 61 -9.18 -2.47 -5.93
C GLU A 61 -9.82 -3.64 -5.15
N ASN A 62 -10.86 -4.26 -5.71
CA ASN A 62 -11.58 -5.35 -5.04
C ASN A 62 -10.75 -6.64 -4.93
N THR A 63 -9.84 -6.87 -5.87
CA THR A 63 -9.01 -8.09 -5.88
C THR A 63 -7.95 -8.03 -4.78
N ILE A 64 -7.60 -9.19 -4.23
CA ILE A 64 -6.56 -9.34 -3.21
C ILE A 64 -5.23 -9.60 -3.93
N PRO A 65 -4.19 -8.77 -3.74
CA PRO A 65 -2.90 -9.01 -4.38
C PRO A 65 -2.17 -10.18 -3.69
N SER A 66 -1.46 -10.98 -4.48
CA SER A 66 -0.56 -12.00 -3.95
C SER A 66 0.88 -11.47 -3.94
N ASP A 67 1.57 -11.65 -2.83
CA ASP A 67 2.99 -11.30 -2.70
C ASP A 67 3.88 -12.13 -3.64
N ALA A 68 3.43 -13.35 -3.98
CA ALA A 68 4.13 -14.25 -4.89
C ALA A 68 4.16 -13.75 -6.35
N ASP A 69 3.23 -12.87 -6.72
CA ASP A 69 3.17 -12.28 -8.07
C ASP A 69 4.31 -11.26 -8.30
N PHE A 70 5.00 -10.86 -7.22
CA PHE A 70 6.03 -9.84 -7.25
C PHE A 70 7.34 -10.45 -6.76
N PRO A 71 8.18 -11.03 -7.65
CA PRO A 71 9.49 -11.54 -7.25
C PRO A 71 10.37 -10.42 -6.69
N GLU A 72 11.32 -10.76 -5.83
CA GLU A 72 12.32 -9.81 -5.34
C GLU A 72 13.37 -9.47 -6.42
N GLY A 73 14.27 -8.52 -6.11
CA GLY A 73 15.38 -8.13 -7.00
C GLY A 73 15.28 -6.70 -7.55
N GLY A 74 14.20 -5.98 -7.26
CA GLY A 74 14.08 -4.55 -7.55
C GLY A 74 14.70 -3.66 -6.48
N MET A 75 14.24 -2.41 -6.44
CA MET A 75 14.63 -1.46 -5.41
C MET A 75 14.05 -1.83 -4.04
N GLU A 76 14.71 -1.37 -2.98
CA GLU A 76 14.19 -1.44 -1.62
C GLU A 76 14.08 -0.04 -1.02
N ILE A 77 12.96 0.24 -0.36
CA ILE A 77 12.75 1.51 0.33
C ILE A 77 12.56 1.23 1.82
N ASN A 78 13.24 1.99 2.67
CA ASN A 78 12.99 1.92 4.10
C ASN A 78 11.55 2.37 4.40
N ARG A 79 10.83 1.61 5.22
CA ARG A 79 9.44 1.92 5.57
C ARG A 79 9.28 3.32 6.13
N HIS A 80 10.15 3.74 7.05
CA HIS A 80 10.08 5.09 7.63
C HIS A 80 10.19 6.19 6.55
N THR A 81 10.98 5.97 5.49
CA THR A 81 11.06 6.91 4.37
C THR A 81 9.79 6.84 3.52
N LEU A 82 9.28 5.63 3.30
CA LEU A 82 8.11 5.40 2.46
C LEU A 82 6.82 5.91 3.10
N THR A 83 6.61 5.76 4.41
CA THR A 83 5.37 6.16 5.08
C THR A 83 5.49 7.46 5.86
N GLY A 84 6.70 7.86 6.26
CA GLY A 84 6.95 9.07 7.04
C GLY A 84 6.19 9.09 8.36
N ASP A 85 5.74 10.27 8.76
CA ASP A 85 4.98 10.50 10.00
C ASP A 85 3.59 9.84 9.97
N HIS A 86 3.11 9.42 8.79
CA HIS A 86 1.80 8.80 8.60
C HIS A 86 1.85 7.27 8.62
N ASP A 87 2.92 6.66 9.12
CA ASP A 87 3.07 5.20 9.17
C ASP A 87 1.87 4.50 9.81
N LEU A 88 1.40 4.99 10.96
CA LEU A 88 0.24 4.43 11.65
C LEU A 88 -1.02 4.45 10.78
N LEU A 89 -1.22 5.49 9.98
CA LEU A 89 -2.36 5.60 9.06
C LEU A 89 -2.30 4.52 7.98
N TYR A 90 -1.15 4.36 7.32
CA TYR A 90 -0.98 3.33 6.28
C TYR A 90 -1.17 1.91 6.84
N VAL A 91 -0.68 1.66 8.05
CA VAL A 91 -0.88 0.37 8.74
C VAL A 91 -2.35 0.16 9.08
N ALA A 92 -3.05 1.17 9.59
CA ALA A 92 -4.46 1.06 9.92
C ALA A 92 -5.31 0.76 8.68
N LEU A 93 -5.06 1.46 7.58
CA LEU A 93 -5.72 1.22 6.29
C LEU A 93 -5.45 -0.21 5.77
N LEU A 94 -4.20 -0.65 5.81
CA LEU A 94 -3.85 -2.02 5.44
C LEU A 94 -4.56 -3.06 6.31
N ARG A 95 -4.60 -2.86 7.63
CA ARG A 95 -5.26 -3.81 8.54
C ARG A 95 -6.76 -3.87 8.31
N GLN A 96 -7.40 -2.72 8.09
CA GLN A 96 -8.80 -2.67 7.72
C GLN A 96 -9.05 -3.43 6.43
N ARG A 97 -8.16 -3.28 5.43
CA ARG A 97 -8.23 -4.03 4.18
C ARG A 97 -8.05 -5.53 4.41
N CYS A 98 -7.01 -5.95 5.13
CA CYS A 98 -6.79 -7.36 5.47
C CYS A 98 -7.97 -7.97 6.24
N PHE A 99 -8.59 -7.22 7.15
CA PHE A 99 -9.76 -7.67 7.89
C PHE A 99 -10.94 -7.95 6.95
N ARG A 100 -11.23 -7.04 6.01
CA ARG A 100 -12.26 -7.22 4.97
C ARG A 100 -11.98 -8.47 4.11
N ASP A 101 -10.71 -8.70 3.82
CA ASP A 101 -10.24 -9.81 2.99
C ASP A 101 -10.08 -11.13 3.79
N GLY A 102 -10.40 -11.16 5.09
CA GLY A 102 -10.30 -12.35 5.94
C GLY A 102 -8.87 -12.74 6.37
N ILE A 103 -7.89 -11.86 6.17
CA ILE A 103 -6.46 -12.09 6.44
C ILE A 103 -6.12 -11.67 7.88
N LYS A 104 -5.81 -12.64 8.75
CA LYS A 104 -5.62 -12.41 10.20
C LYS A 104 -4.18 -12.50 10.71
N SER A 105 -3.28 -13.19 10.00
CA SER A 105 -1.90 -13.41 10.47
C SER A 105 -1.00 -12.19 10.27
N LYS A 106 -0.20 -11.83 11.28
CA LYS A 106 0.79 -10.73 11.19
C LYS A 106 1.79 -10.91 10.05
N LYS A 107 2.24 -12.15 9.80
CA LYS A 107 3.14 -12.47 8.67
C LYS A 107 2.47 -12.16 7.34
N ASN A 108 1.17 -12.46 7.24
CA ASN A 108 0.40 -12.20 6.03
C ASN A 108 0.12 -10.71 5.85
N ILE A 109 -0.04 -9.93 6.93
CA ILE A 109 -0.19 -8.47 6.85
C ILE A 109 1.07 -7.83 6.25
N ALA A 110 2.27 -8.22 6.68
CA ALA A 110 3.52 -7.68 6.11
C ALA A 110 3.67 -8.01 4.61
N LYS A 111 3.34 -9.26 4.23
CA LYS A 111 3.29 -9.67 2.81
C LYS A 111 2.26 -8.87 2.02
N GLN A 112 1.07 -8.66 2.58
CA GLN A 112 0.04 -7.83 1.94
C GLN A 112 0.50 -6.38 1.77
N PHE A 113 1.26 -5.82 2.71
CA PHE A 113 1.83 -4.48 2.53
C PHE A 113 2.73 -4.42 1.31
N ARG A 114 3.67 -5.37 1.18
CA ARG A 114 4.57 -5.47 0.02
C ARG A 114 3.80 -5.70 -1.28
N ALA A 115 2.82 -6.61 -1.27
CA ALA A 115 2.00 -6.92 -2.43
C ALA A 115 1.18 -5.71 -2.91
N HIS A 116 0.56 -4.97 -1.99
CA HIS A 116 -0.18 -3.76 -2.33
C HIS A 116 0.73 -2.65 -2.87
N MET A 117 1.94 -2.48 -2.30
CA MET A 117 2.92 -1.51 -2.78
C MET A 117 3.38 -1.82 -4.21
N ASN A 118 3.70 -3.09 -4.49
CA ASN A 118 4.11 -3.51 -5.83
C ASN A 118 2.96 -3.36 -6.83
N ARG A 119 1.78 -3.93 -6.54
CA ARG A 119 0.61 -3.77 -7.40
C ARG A 119 0.28 -2.30 -7.66
N GLY A 120 0.42 -1.46 -6.63
CA GLY A 120 0.20 -0.03 -6.71
C GLY A 120 1.06 0.67 -7.76
N ALA A 121 2.32 0.25 -7.93
CA ALA A 121 3.19 0.79 -8.98
C ALA A 121 2.65 0.52 -10.39
N PHE A 122 2.10 -0.68 -10.63
CA PHE A 122 1.49 -1.03 -11.93
C PHE A 122 0.20 -0.26 -12.18
N LEU A 123 -0.70 -0.21 -11.18
CA LEU A 123 -1.98 0.51 -11.29
C LEU A 123 -1.75 2.00 -11.53
N LEU A 124 -0.80 2.59 -10.80
CA LEU A 124 -0.48 4.00 -10.95
C LEU A 124 0.13 4.28 -12.33
N ALA A 125 1.03 3.42 -12.82
CA ALA A 125 1.62 3.57 -14.16
C ALA A 125 0.62 3.41 -15.30
N ALA A 126 -0.48 2.69 -15.07
CA ALA A 126 -1.57 2.58 -16.03
C ALA A 126 -2.50 3.79 -16.05
N LYS A 127 -2.54 4.57 -14.95
CA LYS A 127 -3.42 5.74 -14.79
C LYS A 127 -2.70 7.08 -15.03
N LEU A 128 -1.45 7.21 -14.58
CA LEU A 128 -0.69 8.44 -14.72
C LEU A 128 0.16 8.43 -15.99
N ILE A 129 -0.18 9.33 -16.91
CA ILE A 129 0.62 9.60 -18.11
C ILE A 129 1.68 10.65 -17.78
N ASP A 130 1.27 11.75 -17.16
CA ASP A 130 2.12 12.86 -16.74
C ASP A 130 1.66 13.44 -15.37
N LEU A 131 2.20 14.60 -15.00
CA LEU A 131 1.85 15.27 -13.74
C LEU A 131 0.42 15.83 -13.74
N GLN A 132 -0.13 16.22 -14.90
CA GLN A 132 -1.48 16.78 -15.00
C GLN A 132 -2.54 15.70 -14.76
N SER A 133 -2.28 14.47 -15.22
CA SER A 133 -3.16 13.31 -14.98
C SER A 133 -3.33 12.96 -13.49
N VAL A 134 -2.56 13.57 -12.57
CA VAL A 134 -2.75 13.36 -11.13
C VAL A 134 -4.14 13.81 -10.66
N VAL A 135 -4.71 14.82 -11.32
CA VAL A 135 -6.07 15.31 -11.00
C VAL A 135 -7.12 14.19 -11.18
N GLU A 136 -6.92 13.28 -12.14
CA GLU A 136 -7.83 12.16 -12.42
C GLU A 136 -7.86 11.11 -11.29
N LEU A 137 -6.90 11.15 -10.35
CA LEU A 137 -6.89 10.27 -9.19
C LEU A 137 -7.81 10.76 -8.07
N ILE A 138 -8.24 12.02 -8.13
CA ILE A 138 -9.10 12.62 -7.11
C ILE A 138 -10.56 12.24 -7.44
N PRO A 139 -11.28 11.56 -6.52
CA PRO A 139 -12.69 11.30 -6.70
C PRO A 139 -13.48 12.63 -6.71
N GLU A 140 -14.48 12.72 -7.59
CA GLU A 140 -15.44 13.84 -7.65
C GLU A 140 -16.18 14.09 -6.31
#